data_AF-A0A2X1QQT7-F1
#
_entry.id   AF-A0A2X1QQT7-F1
#
_cell.length_a   1.000
_cell.length_b   1.000
_cell.length_c   1.000
_cell.angle_alpha   90.00
_cell.angle_beta   90.00
_cell.angle_gamma   90.00
#
_symmetry.space_group_name_H-M   'P 1'
#
loop_
_entity.id
_entity.type
_entity.pdbx_description
1 polymer ?
#
loop_
_entity_poly.entity_id
_entity_poly.type
_entity_poly.pdbx_seq_one_letter_code
_entity_poly.pdbx_strand_id
1 'polypeptide(L)'
;MKMRPRYSVIASAVSLGFVLSKSVMALGQPDTGSLNRELEQRQIQSEAKPSGELFNQTANSPYTAQYKQGLKFPLKQVQILDRNNQEVVTDELAHILKNYVGKEVSLSDLSNLANEISEFYRHNNYLVAKAILPPQEIEQGTVKILLLKGNVGEIRLQNHSALSNKFVSRLSNTTVNTSEFILKDELEKFALTINDVPGVNAGLQLSAGKKSRRSEFTD
;
A
#
# COMPACT_ATOMS: atom_id res chain seq x y z
N MET A 1 8.64 60.16 69.84
CA MET A 1 9.63 59.11 70.14
C MET A 1 9.36 57.87 69.28
N LYS A 2 9.88 57.82 68.04
CA LYS A 2 10.06 56.56 67.30
C LYS A 2 10.99 56.75 66.09
N MET A 3 11.73 55.67 65.82
CA MET A 3 12.47 55.31 64.61
C MET A 3 14.00 55.40 64.64
N ARG A 4 14.58 54.37 64.03
CA ARG A 4 16.00 54.00 64.03
C ARG A 4 16.70 54.55 62.78
N PRO A 5 18.03 54.70 62.80
CA PRO A 5 18.77 55.37 61.74
C PRO A 5 19.27 54.38 60.67
N ARG A 6 19.67 54.91 59.51
CA ARG A 6 21.09 54.92 59.08
C ARG A 6 21.32 55.70 57.77
N TYR A 7 22.39 56.50 57.78
CA TYR A 7 23.00 57.13 56.60
C TYR A 7 24.44 56.62 56.43
N SER A 8 24.93 56.55 55.19
CA SER A 8 26.27 57.06 54.78
C SER A 8 26.49 56.76 53.27
N VAL A 9 26.57 57.74 52.36
CA VAL A 9 27.78 58.39 51.72
C VAL A 9 28.86 57.36 51.26
N ILE A 10 29.47 57.41 50.06
CA ILE A 10 30.02 58.56 49.26
C ILE A 10 29.67 58.51 47.73
N ALA A 11 30.17 59.50 46.97
CA ALA A 11 29.86 59.98 45.62
C ALA A 11 30.81 59.59 44.45
N SER A 12 30.50 60.16 43.26
CA SER A 12 31.39 60.71 42.21
C SER A 12 31.43 60.03 40.83
N ALA A 13 31.57 60.87 39.79
CA ALA A 13 31.39 60.57 38.38
C ALA A 13 32.66 60.77 37.54
N VAL A 14 32.72 60.15 36.35
CA VAL A 14 33.49 60.62 35.18
C VAL A 14 32.71 60.24 33.90
N SER A 15 32.71 61.12 32.91
CA SER A 15 32.10 60.94 31.58
C SER A 15 33.18 60.90 30.49
N LEU A 16 33.02 60.06 29.46
CA LEU A 16 33.28 60.38 28.03
C LEU A 16 32.93 59.17 27.12
N GLY A 17 32.43 59.41 25.90
CA GLY A 17 32.27 58.34 24.90
C GLY A 17 31.14 58.56 23.88
N PHE A 18 31.47 59.10 22.72
CA PHE A 18 30.56 59.44 21.61
C PHE A 18 30.43 58.26 20.62
N VAL A 19 29.22 57.89 20.17
CA VAL A 19 28.94 57.43 18.78
C VAL A 19 27.47 57.68 18.44
N LEU A 20 27.21 58.33 17.30
CA LEU A 20 25.91 58.41 16.64
C LEU A 20 25.80 57.34 15.54
N SER A 21 24.70 56.60 15.49
CA SER A 21 24.11 56.07 14.25
C SER A 21 22.70 55.53 14.51
N LYS A 22 21.68 56.12 13.87
CA LYS A 22 20.32 55.57 13.83
C LYS A 22 20.14 54.75 12.55
N SER A 23 20.21 53.43 12.67
CA SER A 23 19.76 52.51 11.61
C SER A 23 18.31 52.09 11.89
N VAL A 24 17.35 52.84 11.36
CA VAL A 24 15.97 52.35 11.24
C VAL A 24 15.95 51.44 10.01
N MET A 25 16.08 50.12 10.23
CA MET A 25 15.75 49.18 9.17
C MET A 25 14.24 49.20 8.98
N ALA A 26 13.78 49.86 7.92
CA ALA A 26 12.43 49.65 7.43
C ALA A 26 12.31 48.16 7.08
N LEU A 27 11.50 47.43 7.85
CA LEU A 27 11.04 46.11 7.45
C LEU A 27 10.26 46.32 6.15
N GLY A 28 10.88 45.94 5.03
CA GLY A 28 10.21 45.92 3.73
C GLY A 28 8.94 45.11 3.90
N GLN A 29 7.80 45.70 3.53
CA GLN A 29 6.53 44.99 3.54
C GLN A 29 6.71 43.70 2.72
N PRO A 30 6.22 42.53 3.18
CA PRO A 30 6.31 41.32 2.39
C PRO A 30 5.61 41.57 1.04
N ASP A 31 6.41 41.58 -0.03
CA ASP A 31 5.94 41.82 -1.39
C ASP A 31 4.82 40.82 -1.68
N THR A 32 3.59 41.31 -1.85
CA THR A 32 2.42 40.46 -2.10
C THR A 32 2.55 39.69 -3.43
N GLY A 33 3.40 40.18 -4.35
CA GLY A 33 3.79 39.45 -5.55
C GLY A 33 4.76 38.28 -5.31
N SER A 34 5.41 38.17 -4.15
CA SER A 34 6.20 36.98 -3.78
C SER A 34 5.32 35.86 -3.22
N LEU A 35 4.28 36.20 -2.45
CA LEU A 35 3.30 35.23 -1.95
C LEU A 35 2.48 34.59 -3.08
N ASN A 36 2.04 35.38 -4.07
CA ASN A 36 1.36 34.81 -5.25
C ASN A 36 2.30 33.90 -6.06
N ARG A 37 3.54 34.33 -6.32
CA ARG A 37 4.53 33.46 -7.00
C ARG A 37 4.79 32.16 -6.24
N GLU A 38 4.82 32.17 -4.91
CA GLU A 38 5.00 30.92 -4.15
C GLU A 38 3.75 30.04 -4.15
N LEU A 39 2.53 30.62 -4.19
CA LEU A 39 1.29 29.88 -4.40
C LEU A 39 1.24 29.25 -5.81
N GLU A 40 1.64 29.99 -6.84
CA GLU A 40 1.76 29.50 -8.23
C GLU A 40 2.85 28.43 -8.34
N GLN A 41 4.02 28.59 -7.69
CA GLN A 41 5.06 27.56 -7.67
C GLN A 41 4.62 26.29 -6.94
N ARG A 42 3.86 26.40 -5.84
CA ARG A 42 3.25 25.25 -5.17
C ARG A 42 2.19 24.57 -6.05
N GLN A 43 1.46 25.32 -6.87
CA GLN A 43 0.52 24.75 -7.85
C GLN A 43 1.24 24.03 -9.00
N ILE A 44 2.32 24.60 -9.56
CA ILE A 44 3.13 23.98 -10.61
C ILE A 44 3.87 22.74 -10.07
N GLN A 45 4.34 22.76 -8.81
CA GLN A 45 4.94 21.57 -8.18
C GLN A 45 3.91 20.48 -7.80
N SER A 46 2.62 20.77 -7.94
CA SER A 46 1.53 19.78 -7.95
C SER A 46 1.06 19.41 -9.37
N GLU A 47 1.93 19.56 -10.38
CA GLU A 47 1.87 18.72 -11.58
C GLU A 47 1.75 17.26 -11.14
N ALA A 48 0.59 16.67 -11.39
CA ALA A 48 0.36 15.26 -11.14
C ALA A 48 1.33 14.48 -12.02
N LYS A 49 2.39 13.94 -11.40
CA LYS A 49 3.15 12.83 -12.00
C LYS A 49 2.12 11.83 -12.51
N PRO A 50 2.20 11.35 -13.76
CA PRO A 50 1.37 10.24 -14.18
C PRO A 50 1.58 9.12 -13.16
N SER A 51 0.52 8.72 -12.48
CA SER A 51 0.54 7.69 -11.45
C SER A 51 0.72 6.32 -12.13
N GLY A 52 1.96 6.07 -12.57
CA GLY A 52 2.40 4.81 -13.18
C GLY A 52 2.33 3.61 -12.24
N GLU A 53 1.97 3.85 -10.98
CA GLU A 53 1.52 2.86 -10.02
C GLU A 53 0.01 3.04 -9.80
N LEU A 54 -0.81 2.50 -10.71
CA LEU A 54 -2.27 2.39 -10.54
C LEU A 54 -2.64 1.62 -9.26
N PHE A 55 -1.73 0.78 -8.76
CA PHE A 55 -1.81 0.11 -7.46
C PHE A 55 -0.46 0.16 -6.73
N ASN A 56 -0.34 1.02 -5.71
CA ASN A 56 0.77 0.93 -4.77
C ASN A 56 0.36 0.00 -3.60
N GLN A 57 0.68 -1.30 -3.75
CA GLN A 57 0.49 -2.31 -2.69
C GLN A 57 1.83 -2.78 -2.15
N THR A 58 2.37 -2.08 -1.14
CA THR A 58 3.46 -2.61 -0.30
C THR A 58 2.91 -3.68 0.65
N ALA A 59 2.60 -4.85 0.10
CA ALA A 59 2.10 -6.01 0.84
C ALA A 59 3.20 -6.70 1.67
N ASN A 60 3.76 -6.00 2.65
CA ASN A 60 4.59 -6.60 3.70
C ASN A 60 3.76 -7.61 4.49
N SER A 61 3.80 -8.89 4.10
CA SER A 61 3.10 -9.96 4.80
C SER A 61 3.87 -10.33 6.07
N PRO A 62 3.30 -10.22 7.28
CA PRO A 62 4.00 -10.49 8.55
C PRO A 62 4.23 -11.99 8.83
N TYR A 63 4.17 -12.84 7.79
CA TYR A 63 4.27 -14.31 7.89
C TYR A 63 5.67 -14.86 7.58
N THR A 64 6.70 -14.01 7.50
CA THR A 64 8.11 -14.43 7.50
C THR A 64 8.57 -14.84 8.90
N ALA A 65 7.82 -15.72 9.57
CA ALA A 65 8.13 -16.27 10.88
C ALA A 65 9.16 -17.41 10.77
N GLN A 66 10.35 -17.06 10.26
CA GLN A 66 11.65 -17.66 10.59
C GLN A 66 11.69 -19.16 10.94
N TYR A 67 11.25 -20.04 10.03
CA TYR A 67 11.54 -21.47 10.10
C TYR A 67 13.04 -21.71 9.79
N LYS A 68 13.91 -21.55 10.80
CA LYS A 68 15.34 -21.89 10.70
C LYS A 68 15.51 -23.41 10.68
N GLN A 69 15.74 -23.95 9.47
CA GLN A 69 16.10 -25.33 9.17
C GLN A 69 15.33 -26.39 9.99
N GLY A 70 14.07 -26.58 9.64
CA GLY A 70 13.26 -27.68 10.14
C GLY A 70 13.54 -29.02 9.43
N LEU A 71 12.95 -30.08 9.99
CA LEU A 71 12.89 -31.43 9.44
C LEU A 71 12.61 -31.41 7.92
N LYS A 72 13.41 -32.16 7.16
CA LYS A 72 13.18 -32.40 5.73
C LYS A 72 12.39 -33.67 5.51
N PHE A 73 11.59 -33.70 4.45
CA PHE A 73 10.83 -34.87 4.01
C PHE A 73 10.75 -34.91 2.47
N PRO A 74 10.59 -36.10 1.87
CA PRO A 74 10.44 -36.22 0.42
C PRO A 74 9.06 -35.71 -0.04
N LEU A 75 9.05 -34.70 -0.91
CA LEU A 75 7.84 -34.20 -1.54
C LEU A 75 7.55 -34.98 -2.83
N LYS A 76 6.44 -35.72 -2.87
CA LYS A 76 6.00 -36.49 -4.05
C LYS A 76 4.94 -35.77 -4.87
N GLN A 77 4.02 -35.05 -4.23
CA GLN A 77 2.93 -34.38 -4.90
C GLN A 77 2.52 -33.10 -4.16
N VAL A 78 2.14 -32.07 -4.92
CA VAL A 78 1.50 -30.86 -4.40
C VAL A 78 0.12 -30.77 -5.03
N GLN A 79 -0.91 -30.66 -4.20
CA GLN A 79 -2.29 -30.38 -4.60
C GLN A 79 -2.57 -28.91 -4.33
N ILE A 80 -2.83 -28.13 -5.37
CA ILE A 80 -3.21 -26.71 -5.23
C ILE A 80 -4.73 -26.65 -5.25
N LEU A 81 -5.34 -26.23 -4.15
CA LEU A 81 -6.80 -26.23 -3.95
C LEU A 81 -7.32 -24.79 -3.92
N ASP A 82 -8.50 -24.54 -4.48
CA ASP A 82 -9.22 -23.29 -4.28
C ASP A 82 -10.00 -23.27 -2.95
N ARG A 83 -10.67 -22.15 -2.67
CA ARG A 83 -11.52 -21.98 -1.47
C ARG A 83 -12.70 -22.96 -1.40
N ASN A 84 -13.08 -23.58 -2.51
CA ASN A 84 -14.15 -24.60 -2.61
C ASN A 84 -13.55 -26.02 -2.58
N ASN A 85 -12.27 -26.15 -2.22
CA ASN A 85 -11.49 -27.38 -2.16
C ASN A 85 -11.44 -28.13 -3.52
N GLN A 86 -11.52 -27.39 -4.62
CA GLN A 86 -11.33 -27.91 -5.98
C GLN A 86 -9.87 -27.76 -6.40
N GLU A 87 -9.32 -28.73 -7.13
CA GLU A 87 -7.93 -28.68 -7.60
C GLU A 87 -7.77 -27.67 -8.74
N VAL A 88 -6.82 -26.76 -8.60
CA VAL A 88 -6.47 -25.69 -9.55
C VAL A 88 -5.00 -25.82 -9.91
N VAL A 89 -4.70 -26.82 -10.71
CA VAL A 89 -3.38 -27.01 -11.33
C VAL A 89 -3.46 -26.57 -12.80
N THR A 90 -2.53 -25.74 -13.23
CA THR A 90 -2.33 -25.32 -14.62
C THR A 90 -0.95 -25.76 -15.10
N ASP A 91 -0.76 -25.89 -16.43
CA ASP A 91 0.52 -26.26 -17.03
C ASP A 91 1.66 -25.27 -16.68
N GLU A 92 1.29 -24.01 -16.41
CA GLU A 92 2.20 -22.95 -16.00
C GLU A 92 2.70 -23.19 -14.56
N LEU A 93 1.81 -23.58 -13.63
CA LEU A 93 2.19 -23.97 -12.27
C LEU A 93 3.09 -25.21 -12.24
N ALA A 94 2.95 -26.13 -13.21
CA ALA A 94 3.82 -27.30 -13.31
C ALA A 94 5.31 -26.94 -13.46
N HIS A 95 5.64 -25.74 -13.98
CA HIS A 95 7.02 -25.26 -14.06
C HIS A 95 7.60 -24.90 -12.69
N ILE A 96 6.78 -24.28 -11.82
CA ILE A 96 7.15 -23.98 -10.44
C ILE A 96 7.29 -25.30 -9.65
N LEU A 97 6.30 -26.19 -9.75
CA LEU A 97 6.26 -27.45 -9.00
C LEU A 97 7.44 -28.39 -9.30
N LYS A 98 7.95 -28.42 -10.54
CA LYS A 98 9.16 -29.19 -10.92
C LYS A 98 10.40 -28.84 -10.10
N ASN A 99 10.49 -27.65 -9.51
CA ASN A 99 11.62 -27.26 -8.67
C ASN A 99 11.59 -27.91 -7.27
N TYR A 100 10.44 -28.42 -6.84
CA TYR A 100 10.22 -28.94 -5.48
C TYR A 100 9.85 -30.42 -5.46
N VAL A 101 9.00 -30.87 -6.39
CA VAL A 101 8.54 -32.26 -6.47
C VAL A 101 9.70 -33.21 -6.81
N GLY A 102 9.75 -34.35 -6.12
CA GLY A 102 10.82 -35.35 -6.25
C GLY A 102 12.07 -35.05 -5.39
N LYS A 103 12.03 -34.03 -4.54
CA LYS A 103 13.17 -33.62 -3.69
C LYS A 103 12.81 -33.68 -2.20
N GLU A 104 13.84 -33.68 -1.36
CA GLU A 104 13.68 -33.40 0.06
C GLU A 104 13.48 -31.90 0.28
N VAL A 105 12.33 -31.53 0.84
CA VAL A 105 11.96 -30.14 1.14
C VAL A 105 11.76 -29.96 2.64
N SER A 106 11.98 -28.75 3.13
CA SER A 106 11.62 -28.32 4.48
C SER A 106 10.31 -27.52 4.47
N LEU A 107 9.76 -27.26 5.66
CA LEU A 107 8.61 -26.36 5.83
C LEU A 107 8.89 -24.94 5.26
N SER A 108 10.14 -24.48 5.34
CA SER A 108 10.59 -23.21 4.79
C SER A 108 10.50 -23.19 3.25
N ASP A 109 10.85 -24.31 2.62
CA ASP A 109 10.78 -24.46 1.16
C ASP A 109 9.33 -24.52 0.68
N LEU A 110 8.42 -25.17 1.43
CA LEU A 110 6.97 -25.11 1.15
C LEU A 110 6.40 -23.68 1.30
N SER A 111 6.88 -22.90 2.27
CA SER A 111 6.49 -21.50 2.44
C SER A 111 6.97 -20.64 1.27
N ASN A 112 8.20 -20.89 0.78
CA ASN A 112 8.72 -20.25 -0.43
C ASN A 112 7.90 -20.62 -1.67
N LEU A 113 7.57 -21.91 -1.86
CA LEU A 113 6.68 -22.38 -2.92
C LEU A 113 5.30 -21.69 -2.87
N ALA A 114 4.70 -21.54 -1.69
CA ALA A 114 3.44 -20.80 -1.54
C ALA A 114 3.58 -19.31 -1.89
N ASN A 115 4.71 -18.67 -1.58
CA ASN A 115 5.00 -17.31 -2.04
C ASN A 115 5.19 -17.25 -3.57
N GLU A 116 5.94 -18.17 -4.18
CA GLU A 116 6.12 -18.24 -5.64
C GLU A 116 4.79 -18.42 -6.37
N ILE A 117 3.91 -19.30 -5.89
CA ILE A 117 2.53 -19.44 -6.41
C ILE A 117 1.75 -18.13 -6.23
N SER A 118 1.89 -17.45 -5.09
CA SER A 118 1.21 -16.16 -4.83
C SER A 118 1.66 -15.06 -5.80
N GLU A 119 2.97 -14.93 -6.04
CA GLU A 119 3.50 -13.99 -7.04
C GLU A 119 3.13 -14.40 -8.46
N PHE A 120 3.15 -15.69 -8.79
CA PHE A 120 2.74 -16.17 -10.10
C PHE A 120 1.31 -15.72 -10.45
N TYR A 121 0.35 -15.90 -9.54
CA TYR A 121 -1.03 -15.43 -9.77
C TYR A 121 -1.12 -13.90 -9.83
N ARG A 122 -0.34 -13.15 -9.02
CA ARG A 122 -0.30 -11.68 -9.08
C ARG A 122 0.21 -11.14 -10.42
N HIS A 123 1.24 -11.77 -10.99
CA HIS A 123 1.75 -11.40 -12.31
C HIS A 123 0.77 -11.81 -13.43
N ASN A 124 0.08 -12.94 -13.28
CA ASN A 124 -0.94 -13.41 -14.22
C ASN A 124 -2.34 -12.83 -13.92
N ASN A 125 -2.43 -11.50 -13.91
CA ASN A 125 -3.67 -10.71 -13.84
C ASN A 125 -4.47 -10.75 -12.51
N TYR A 126 -4.19 -11.62 -11.52
CA TYR A 126 -4.92 -11.61 -10.24
C TYR A 126 -4.31 -10.63 -9.24
N LEU A 127 -4.75 -9.36 -9.27
CA LEU A 127 -4.22 -8.28 -8.42
C LEU A 127 -4.20 -8.63 -6.92
N VAL A 128 -5.15 -9.43 -6.45
CA VAL A 128 -5.15 -9.97 -5.08
C VAL A 128 -5.18 -11.49 -5.12
N ALA A 129 -4.02 -12.11 -4.91
CA ALA A 129 -3.87 -13.55 -4.74
C ALA A 129 -2.89 -13.87 -3.59
N LYS A 130 -3.17 -14.95 -2.84
CA LYS A 130 -2.29 -15.51 -1.83
C LYS A 130 -2.52 -17.02 -1.70
N ALA A 131 -1.49 -17.81 -1.95
CA ALA A 131 -1.44 -19.21 -1.55
C ALA A 131 -0.96 -19.33 -0.11
N ILE A 132 -1.53 -20.27 0.64
CA ILE A 132 -1.14 -20.60 2.01
C ILE A 132 -0.95 -22.11 2.18
N LEU A 133 -0.05 -22.49 3.07
CA LEU A 133 0.09 -23.86 3.54
C LEU A 133 -0.79 -24.03 4.80
N PRO A 134 -1.95 -24.71 4.73
CA PRO A 134 -2.74 -25.00 5.91
C PRO A 134 -2.03 -26.02 6.83
N PRO A 135 -2.28 -26.00 8.15
CA PRO A 135 -1.88 -27.07 9.04
C PRO A 135 -2.43 -28.41 8.55
N GLN A 136 -1.55 -29.39 8.39
CA GLN A 136 -1.87 -30.72 7.86
C GLN A 136 -0.78 -31.72 8.25
N GLU A 137 -1.13 -32.99 8.29
CA GLU A 137 -0.15 -34.07 8.36
C GLU A 137 0.31 -34.43 6.94
N ILE A 138 1.63 -34.58 6.75
CA ILE A 138 2.23 -34.86 5.44
C ILE A 138 2.31 -36.37 5.27
N GLU A 139 1.16 -36.97 4.97
CA GLU A 139 1.09 -38.39 4.66
C GLU A 139 1.66 -38.68 3.26
N GLN A 140 2.45 -39.75 3.17
CA GLN A 140 2.99 -40.32 1.93
C GLN A 140 3.85 -39.38 1.05
N GLY A 141 4.10 -38.14 1.48
CA GLY A 141 4.80 -37.09 0.71
C GLY A 141 3.87 -36.19 -0.10
N THR A 142 2.57 -36.15 0.20
CA THR A 142 1.60 -35.26 -0.46
C THR A 142 1.34 -34.02 0.38
N VAL A 143 1.34 -32.85 -0.25
CA VAL A 143 1.10 -31.55 0.41
C VAL A 143 -0.04 -30.80 -0.28
N LYS A 144 -0.97 -30.26 0.51
CA LYS A 144 -2.06 -29.39 0.04
C LYS A 144 -1.68 -27.93 0.25
N ILE A 145 -1.85 -27.10 -0.77
CA ILE A 145 -1.69 -25.64 -0.74
C ILE A 145 -3.02 -25.01 -1.09
N LEU A 146 -3.51 -24.08 -0.26
CA LEU A 146 -4.79 -23.40 -0.49
C LEU A 146 -4.56 -22.05 -1.17
N LEU A 147 -5.05 -21.89 -2.40
CA LEU A 147 -4.99 -20.68 -3.18
C LEU A 147 -6.22 -19.79 -2.91
N LEU A 148 -5.97 -18.64 -2.28
CA LEU A 148 -6.97 -17.62 -2.00
C LEU A 148 -6.87 -16.48 -3.02
N LYS A 149 -7.83 -16.43 -3.94
CA LYS A 149 -8.05 -15.30 -4.86
C LYS A 149 -9.00 -14.29 -4.21
N GLY A 150 -8.67 -13.01 -4.28
CA GLY A 150 -9.52 -11.92 -3.81
C GLY A 150 -10.71 -11.73 -4.72
N ASN A 151 -11.92 -11.61 -4.14
CA ASN A 151 -13.14 -11.33 -4.89
C ASN A 151 -13.41 -9.82 -4.96
N VAL A 152 -14.07 -9.38 -6.05
CA VAL A 152 -14.64 -8.03 -6.11
C VAL A 152 -15.73 -7.92 -5.03
N GLY A 153 -15.65 -6.84 -4.25
CA GLY A 153 -16.57 -6.55 -3.14
C GLY A 153 -17.54 -5.43 -3.48
N GLU A 154 -17.40 -4.30 -2.78
CA GLU A 154 -18.17 -3.09 -3.04
C GLU A 154 -17.31 -2.10 -3.85
N ILE A 155 -17.79 -1.68 -5.02
CA ILE A 155 -17.17 -0.60 -5.81
C ILE A 155 -17.77 0.74 -5.35
N ARG A 156 -16.93 1.62 -4.79
CA ARG A 156 -17.34 2.97 -4.35
C ARG A 156 -16.79 4.03 -5.28
N LEU A 157 -17.70 4.81 -5.87
CA LEU A 157 -17.33 5.97 -6.70
C LEU A 157 -17.31 7.25 -5.84
N GLN A 158 -16.17 7.92 -5.83
CA GLN A 158 -16.04 9.31 -5.36
C GLN A 158 -15.70 10.15 -6.59
N ASN A 159 -16.66 10.96 -7.05
CA ASN A 159 -16.50 11.77 -8.26
C ASN A 159 -16.71 13.25 -7.92
N HIS A 160 -15.67 14.04 -8.15
CA HIS A 160 -15.68 15.50 -7.98
C HIS A 160 -15.52 16.24 -9.31
N SER A 161 -15.63 15.53 -10.44
CA SER A 161 -15.53 16.08 -11.80
C SER A 161 -16.91 16.35 -12.42
N ALA A 162 -16.92 16.99 -13.59
CA ALA A 162 -18.13 17.19 -14.40
C ALA A 162 -18.65 15.90 -15.08
N LEU A 163 -17.90 14.79 -15.02
CA LEU A 163 -18.30 13.52 -15.64
C LEU A 163 -19.55 12.95 -14.95
N SER A 164 -20.50 12.42 -15.73
CA SER A 164 -21.74 11.88 -15.18
C SER A 164 -21.50 10.60 -14.37
N ASN A 165 -21.92 10.58 -13.09
CA ASN A 165 -21.92 9.35 -12.27
C ASN A 165 -22.59 8.16 -12.98
N LYS A 166 -23.66 8.41 -13.76
CA LYS A 166 -24.38 7.38 -14.51
C LYS A 166 -23.53 6.75 -15.62
N PHE A 167 -22.58 7.51 -16.21
CA PHE A 167 -21.61 6.97 -17.16
C PHE A 167 -20.58 6.10 -16.44
N VAL A 168 -19.96 6.62 -15.37
CA VAL A 168 -18.93 5.90 -14.61
C VAL A 168 -19.46 4.59 -14.03
N SER A 169 -20.66 4.59 -13.43
CA SER A 169 -21.29 3.37 -12.89
C SER A 169 -21.69 2.34 -13.95
N ARG A 170 -21.98 2.77 -15.18
CA ARG A 170 -22.18 1.82 -16.30
C ARG A 170 -20.85 1.18 -16.68
N LEU A 171 -19.80 1.99 -16.85
CA LEU A 171 -18.48 1.52 -17.24
C LEU A 171 -17.89 0.55 -16.20
N SER A 172 -18.02 0.85 -14.90
CA SER A 172 -17.56 -0.08 -13.85
C SER A 172 -18.30 -1.41 -13.90
N ASN A 173 -19.60 -1.40 -14.20
CA ASN A 173 -20.40 -2.62 -14.32
C ASN A 173 -20.08 -3.44 -15.58
N THR A 174 -19.64 -2.81 -16.67
CA THR A 174 -19.27 -3.51 -17.92
C THR A 174 -17.81 -3.94 -17.98
N THR A 175 -16.95 -3.44 -17.09
CA THR A 175 -15.49 -3.63 -17.19
C THR A 175 -14.86 -4.27 -15.95
N VAL A 176 -15.45 -4.12 -14.76
CA VAL A 176 -14.88 -4.60 -13.49
C VAL A 176 -15.83 -5.56 -12.75
N ASN A 177 -17.14 -5.33 -12.84
CA ASN A 177 -18.16 -6.16 -12.17
C ASN A 177 -18.56 -7.42 -12.99
N THR A 178 -17.74 -7.76 -14.00
CA THR A 178 -17.92 -8.89 -14.91
C THR A 178 -17.27 -10.18 -14.41
N SER A 179 -16.27 -10.06 -13.53
CA SER A 179 -15.48 -11.18 -13.02
C SER A 179 -15.72 -11.41 -11.52
N GLU A 180 -15.56 -12.66 -11.04
CA GLU A 180 -15.67 -12.96 -9.60
C GLU A 180 -14.44 -12.44 -8.82
N PHE A 181 -13.30 -12.28 -9.49
CA PHE A 181 -11.99 -12.03 -8.89
C PHE A 181 -11.49 -10.62 -9.23
N ILE A 182 -10.63 -10.06 -8.37
CA ILE A 182 -10.03 -8.75 -8.62
C ILE A 182 -8.95 -8.90 -9.70
N LEU A 183 -9.31 -8.66 -10.96
CA LEU A 183 -8.38 -8.67 -12.09
C LEU A 183 -7.71 -7.30 -12.27
N LYS A 184 -6.40 -7.32 -12.53
CA LYS A 184 -5.56 -6.13 -12.71
C LYS A 184 -5.98 -5.39 -13.98
N ASP A 185 -5.99 -6.08 -15.12
CA ASP A 185 -6.20 -5.48 -16.44
C ASP A 185 -7.59 -4.84 -16.57
N GLU A 186 -8.61 -5.45 -15.95
CA GLU A 186 -9.98 -4.90 -15.88
C GLU A 186 -10.01 -3.56 -15.14
N LEU A 187 -9.33 -3.47 -14.01
CA LEU A 187 -9.23 -2.26 -13.20
C LEU A 187 -8.38 -1.17 -13.89
N GLU A 188 -7.21 -1.52 -14.44
CA GLU A 188 -6.35 -0.56 -15.15
C GLU A 188 -7.07 -0.01 -16.38
N LYS A 189 -7.71 -0.86 -17.18
CA LYS A 189 -8.53 -0.44 -18.32
C LYS A 189 -9.66 0.48 -17.88
N PHE A 190 -10.36 0.18 -16.78
CA PHE A 190 -11.40 1.05 -16.24
C PHE A 190 -10.85 2.44 -15.87
N ALA A 191 -9.73 2.52 -15.15
CA ALA A 191 -9.13 3.79 -14.75
C ALA A 191 -8.61 4.60 -15.96
N LEU A 192 -7.93 3.95 -16.92
CA LEU A 192 -7.44 4.58 -18.14
C LEU A 192 -8.59 5.15 -18.98
N THR A 193 -9.66 4.38 -19.19
CA THR A 193 -10.85 4.84 -19.94
C THR A 193 -11.53 6.06 -19.28
N ILE A 194 -11.43 6.21 -17.96
CA ILE A 194 -11.93 7.40 -17.25
C ILE A 194 -10.95 8.59 -17.40
N ASN A 195 -9.64 8.33 -17.42
CA ASN A 195 -8.60 9.35 -17.62
C ASN A 195 -8.51 9.88 -19.06
N ASP A 196 -9.06 9.16 -20.05
CA ASP A 196 -9.24 9.65 -21.42
C ASP A 196 -10.26 10.81 -21.51
N VAL A 197 -11.02 11.10 -20.45
CA VAL A 197 -11.97 12.23 -20.39
C VAL A 197 -11.23 13.52 -19.98
N PRO A 198 -11.24 14.58 -20.81
CA PRO A 198 -10.59 15.85 -20.47
C PRO A 198 -11.08 16.44 -19.14
N GLY A 199 -10.14 16.81 -18.27
CA GLY A 199 -10.44 17.39 -16.95
C GLY A 199 -10.80 16.36 -15.86
N VAL A 200 -10.66 15.06 -16.13
CA VAL A 200 -10.83 13.99 -15.14
C VAL A 200 -9.46 13.40 -14.76
N ASN A 201 -9.26 13.18 -13.46
CA ASN A 201 -8.11 12.44 -12.92
C ASN A 201 -8.65 11.38 -11.95
N ALA A 202 -8.74 10.13 -12.39
CA ALA A 202 -9.14 8.98 -11.62
C ALA A 202 -7.92 8.21 -11.09
N GLY A 203 -7.97 7.88 -9.81
CA GLY A 203 -7.10 6.92 -9.16
C GLY A 203 -7.91 5.76 -8.58
N LEU A 204 -7.26 4.61 -8.38
CA LEU A 204 -7.87 3.45 -7.76
C LEU A 204 -7.29 3.24 -6.36
N GLN A 205 -8.16 2.86 -5.43
CA GLN A 205 -7.75 2.44 -4.09
C GLN A 205 -8.45 1.14 -3.74
N LEU A 206 -7.65 0.12 -3.40
CA LEU A 206 -8.17 -1.13 -2.85
C LEU A 206 -8.20 -1.04 -1.33
N SER A 207 -9.26 -1.55 -0.74
CA SER A 207 -9.45 -1.65 0.71
C SER A 207 -9.99 -3.04 1.06
N ALA A 208 -9.61 -3.56 2.22
CA ALA A 208 -10.15 -4.82 2.70
C ALA A 208 -11.67 -4.70 2.90
N GLY A 209 -12.44 -5.56 2.22
CA GLY A 209 -13.89 -5.56 2.34
C GLY A 209 -14.34 -5.98 3.74
N LYS A 210 -15.49 -5.46 4.20
CA LYS A 210 -16.05 -5.78 5.53
C LYS A 210 -16.34 -7.28 5.74
N LYS A 211 -16.44 -8.06 4.66
CA LYS A 211 -16.63 -9.51 4.68
C LYS A 211 -15.30 -10.27 4.89
N SER A 212 -14.56 -9.88 5.93
CA SER A 212 -13.48 -10.71 6.45
C SER A 212 -14.11 -11.97 7.05
N ARG A 213 -14.13 -13.06 6.28
CA ARG A 213 -14.48 -14.38 6.83
C ARG A 213 -13.32 -14.83 7.71
N ARG A 214 -13.35 -14.41 8.97
CA ARG A 214 -12.57 -15.04 10.02
C ARG A 214 -12.99 -16.51 10.04
N SER A 215 -12.11 -17.41 9.59
CA SER A 215 -12.31 -18.84 9.72
C SER A 215 -12.34 -19.17 11.21
N GLU A 216 -13.53 -19.45 11.70
CA GLU A 216 -13.75 -20.00 13.03
C GLU A 216 -13.25 -21.44 13.00
N PHE A 217 -11.97 -21.62 13.37
CA PHE A 217 -11.42 -22.92 13.73
C PHE A 217 -12.04 -23.28 15.09
N THR A 218 -13.04 -24.14 15.06
CA THR A 218 -13.43 -24.95 16.21
C THR A 218 -12.48 -26.15 16.32
N ASP A 219 -11.99 -26.41 17.53
CA ASP A 219 -11.30 -27.65 17.91
C ASP A 219 -12.17 -28.91 17.70
#